data_AF-A0A928B8B3-F1
#
_entry.id   AF-A0A928B8B3-F1
#
_cell.length_a   1.000
_cell.length_b   1.000
_cell.length_c   1.000
_cell.angle_alpha   90.00
_cell.angle_beta   90.00
_cell.angle_gamma   90.00
#
_symmetry.space_group_name_H-M   'P 1'
#
loop_
_entity.id
_entity.type
_entity.pdbx_description
1 polymer ?
#
loop_
_entity_poly.entity_id
_entity_poly.type
_entity_poly.pdbx_seq_one_letter_code
_entity_poly.pdbx_strand_id
1 'polypeptide(L)'
;MEHVELSISQILSKAWELSKKHGFVIAAVLFVVTLIYQVICLSDFPAHEYMNAIQHDDPELLLALYSGFLVKYIKLSLLCGILYALFFGGILNIVLKLTKGEMHEFNLSGFKMPVQTYVNFILIGIIIGIFSTIGTIMCIIPGIYVYIRLSLAMIHVLEHPEDGLSETLKKSWNMTKGNFWNIFLLALLYVLFYYLGIFCCCIGAFFSMALGSFMIVVTYLTLDSHKETI
;
A
#
# COMPACT_ATOMS: atom_id res chain seq x y z
N MET A 1 -25.62 21.42 7.79
CA MET A 1 -24.57 20.42 7.58
C MET A 1 -24.24 20.45 6.11
N GLU A 2 -23.27 21.28 5.72
CA GLU A 2 -22.80 21.33 4.34
C GLU A 2 -22.14 19.97 4.03
N HIS A 3 -22.74 19.24 3.08
CA HIS A 3 -22.12 18.05 2.54
C HIS A 3 -20.88 18.50 1.77
N VAL A 4 -19.69 18.24 2.31
CA VAL A 4 -18.43 18.43 1.60
C VAL A 4 -18.45 17.45 0.43
N GLU A 5 -18.82 17.92 -0.76
CA GLU A 5 -18.69 17.13 -1.98
C GLU A 5 -17.21 17.03 -2.31
N LEU A 6 -16.61 15.95 -1.83
CA LEU A 6 -15.32 15.46 -2.27
C LEU A 6 -15.32 15.41 -3.81
N SER A 7 -14.75 16.42 -4.47
CA SER A 7 -14.73 16.49 -5.92
C SER A 7 -13.75 15.47 -6.47
N ILE A 8 -14.28 14.29 -6.82
CA ILE A 8 -13.52 13.16 -7.37
C ILE A 8 -12.65 13.62 -8.54
N SER A 9 -13.19 14.48 -9.40
CA SER A 9 -12.48 15.03 -10.55
C SER A 9 -11.28 15.89 -10.14
N GLN A 10 -11.42 16.75 -9.13
CA GLN A 10 -10.31 17.59 -8.65
C GLN A 10 -9.19 16.74 -8.04
N ILE A 11 -9.54 15.73 -7.25
CA ILE A 11 -8.55 14.80 -6.66
C ILE A 11 -7.83 14.05 -7.76
N LEU A 12 -8.58 13.45 -8.68
CA LEU A 12 -8.01 12.68 -9.77
C LEU A 12 -7.12 13.55 -10.64
N SER A 13 -7.56 14.77 -10.99
CA SER A 13 -6.77 15.72 -11.77
C SER A 13 -5.48 16.10 -11.04
N LYS A 14 -5.56 16.45 -9.76
CA LYS A 14 -4.38 16.83 -8.97
C LYS A 14 -3.41 15.66 -8.80
N ALA A 15 -3.92 14.47 -8.49
CA ALA A 15 -3.12 13.25 -8.40
C ALA A 15 -2.46 12.93 -9.73
N TRP A 16 -3.19 13.06 -10.85
CA TRP A 16 -2.67 12.85 -12.20
C TRP A 16 -1.54 13.81 -12.57
N GLU A 17 -1.68 15.10 -12.27
CA GLU A 17 -0.61 16.08 -12.50
C GLU A 17 0.65 15.74 -11.69
N LEU A 18 0.49 15.36 -10.41
CA LEU A 18 1.61 14.94 -9.55
C LEU A 18 2.24 13.63 -10.05
N SER A 19 1.45 12.67 -10.52
CA SER A 19 1.93 11.42 -11.11
C SER A 19 2.66 11.63 -12.42
N LYS A 20 2.24 12.56 -13.29
CA LYS A 20 3.02 12.90 -14.48
C LYS A 20 4.39 13.48 -14.11
N LYS A 21 4.44 14.31 -13.06
CA LYS A 21 5.66 14.98 -12.61
C LYS A 21 6.64 14.05 -11.89
N HIS A 22 6.14 13.18 -11.02
CA HIS A 22 6.98 12.38 -10.10
C HIS A 22 6.73 10.86 -10.20
N GLY A 23 5.62 10.45 -10.80
CA GLY A 23 5.14 9.07 -10.80
C GLY A 23 6.06 8.10 -11.55
N PHE A 24 6.76 8.52 -12.61
CA PHE A 24 7.70 7.63 -13.31
C PHE A 24 8.88 7.19 -12.43
N VAL A 25 9.45 8.12 -11.64
CA VAL A 25 10.54 7.78 -10.71
C VAL A 25 10.04 6.86 -9.60
N ILE A 26 8.87 7.17 -9.04
CA ILE A 26 8.25 6.33 -8.01
C ILE A 26 7.92 4.94 -8.58
N ALA A 27 7.36 4.86 -9.78
CA ALA A 27 7.05 3.60 -10.47
C ALA A 27 8.30 2.77 -10.75
N ALA A 28 9.39 3.38 -11.21
CA ALA A 28 10.66 2.69 -11.41
C ALA A 28 11.22 2.15 -10.09
N VAL A 29 11.16 2.93 -9.02
CA VAL A 29 11.60 2.51 -7.68
C VAL A 29 10.73 1.37 -7.13
N LEU A 30 9.41 1.44 -7.28
CA LEU A 30 8.49 0.34 -6.94
C LEU A 30 8.80 -0.92 -7.76
N PHE A 31 8.99 -0.78 -9.07
CA PHE A 31 9.33 -1.89 -9.97
C PHE A 31 10.61 -2.60 -9.53
N VAL A 32 11.69 -1.84 -9.32
CA VAL A 32 12.99 -2.42 -8.91
C VAL A 32 12.87 -3.15 -7.57
N VAL A 33 12.18 -2.58 -6.58
CA VAL A 33 12.03 -3.23 -5.28
C VAL A 33 11.16 -4.47 -5.36
N THR A 34 10.05 -4.43 -6.09
CA THR A 34 9.22 -5.61 -6.32
C THR A 34 9.99 -6.69 -7.10
N LEU A 35 10.80 -6.31 -8.08
CA LEU A 35 11.63 -7.24 -8.85
C LEU A 35 12.68 -7.92 -7.95
N ILE A 36 13.39 -7.15 -7.12
CA ILE A 36 14.35 -7.69 -6.15
C ILE A 36 13.67 -8.69 -5.21
N TYR A 37 12.49 -8.33 -4.69
CA TYR A 37 11.70 -9.22 -3.84
C TYR A 37 11.35 -10.55 -4.55
N GLN A 38 10.85 -10.48 -5.79
CA GLN A 38 10.52 -11.67 -6.58
C GLN A 38 11.76 -12.54 -6.86
N VAL A 39 12.90 -11.93 -7.19
CA VAL A 39 14.16 -12.65 -7.44
C VAL A 39 14.65 -13.37 -6.18
N ILE A 40 14.63 -12.71 -5.02
CA ILE A 40 15.02 -13.31 -3.73
C ILE A 40 14.12 -14.51 -3.39
N CYS A 41 12.81 -14.38 -3.59
CA CYS A 41 11.88 -15.48 -3.33
C CYS A 41 12.05 -16.67 -4.29
N LEU A 42 12.46 -16.42 -5.54
CA LEU A 42 12.65 -17.46 -6.56
C LEU A 42 14.02 -18.14 -6.48
N SER A 43 15.08 -17.43 -6.06
CA SER A 43 16.46 -17.96 -6.06
C SER A 43 16.66 -19.16 -5.13
N ASP A 44 15.78 -19.31 -4.14
CA ASP A 44 15.85 -20.37 -3.15
C ASP A 44 15.06 -21.65 -3.51
N PHE A 45 14.47 -21.71 -4.71
CA PHE A 45 13.70 -22.87 -5.17
C PHE A 45 14.62 -24.01 -5.65
N PRO A 46 14.61 -25.21 -5.01
CA PRO A 46 15.52 -26.31 -5.34
C PRO A 46 15.06 -27.08 -6.59
N ALA A 47 15.02 -26.39 -7.73
CA ALA A 47 14.42 -26.92 -8.97
C ALA A 47 15.04 -28.24 -9.42
N HIS A 48 16.36 -28.37 -9.30
CA HIS A 48 17.08 -29.56 -9.75
C HIS A 48 16.71 -30.79 -8.92
N GLU A 49 16.65 -30.65 -7.59
CA GLU A 49 16.25 -31.71 -6.67
C GLU A 49 14.79 -32.13 -6.90
N TYR A 50 13.89 -31.16 -7.16
CA TYR A 50 12.51 -31.46 -7.55
C TYR A 50 12.44 -32.27 -8.84
N MET A 51 13.17 -31.85 -9.87
CA MET A 51 13.16 -32.55 -11.16
C MET A 51 13.71 -33.97 -11.02
N ASN A 52 14.77 -34.16 -10.23
CA ASN A 52 15.33 -35.49 -9.96
C ASN A 52 14.34 -36.39 -9.20
N ALA A 53 13.63 -35.84 -8.21
CA ALA A 53 12.65 -36.58 -7.44
C ALA A 53 11.42 -36.97 -8.28
N ILE A 54 10.98 -36.13 -9.21
CA ILE A 54 9.93 -36.47 -10.20
C ILE A 54 10.42 -37.58 -11.14
N GLN A 55 11.65 -37.48 -11.64
CA GLN A 55 12.20 -38.48 -12.56
C GLN A 55 12.34 -39.87 -11.95
N HIS A 56 12.64 -39.96 -10.67
CA HIS A 56 12.81 -41.23 -9.95
C HIS A 56 11.54 -41.71 -9.25
N ASP A 57 10.40 -41.01 -9.42
CA ASP A 57 9.12 -41.29 -8.77
C ASP A 57 9.28 -41.49 -7.25
N ASP A 58 10.01 -40.58 -6.59
CA ASP A 58 10.29 -40.62 -5.15
C ASP A 58 9.33 -39.67 -4.39
N PRO A 59 8.18 -40.17 -3.90
CA PRO A 59 7.18 -39.33 -3.25
C PRO A 59 7.64 -38.81 -1.89
N GLU A 60 8.52 -39.53 -1.19
CA GLU A 60 9.03 -39.10 0.12
C GLU A 60 9.97 -37.91 -0.04
N LEU A 61 10.87 -37.97 -1.02
CA LEU A 61 11.76 -36.86 -1.36
C LEU A 61 10.97 -35.64 -1.86
N LEU A 62 9.95 -35.83 -2.70
CA LEU A 62 9.08 -34.74 -3.16
C LEU A 62 8.37 -34.05 -2.00
N LEU A 63 7.84 -34.81 -1.04
CA LEU A 63 7.17 -34.27 0.13
C LEU A 63 8.15 -33.51 1.04
N ALA A 64 9.37 -34.03 1.21
CA ALA A 64 10.43 -33.39 1.99
C ALA A 64 10.88 -32.06 1.35
N LEU A 65 11.08 -32.03 0.03
CA LEU A 65 11.43 -30.82 -0.71
C LEU A 65 10.31 -29.77 -0.66
N TYR A 66 9.05 -30.20 -0.80
CA TYR A 66 7.88 -29.33 -0.71
C TYR A 66 7.71 -28.71 0.67
N SER A 67 7.69 -29.52 1.71
CA SER A 67 7.55 -29.03 3.08
C SER A 67 8.74 -28.15 3.51
N GLY A 68 9.98 -28.52 3.15
CA GLY A 68 11.18 -27.74 3.42
C GLY A 68 11.18 -26.38 2.73
N PHE A 69 10.84 -26.35 1.43
CA PHE A 69 10.70 -25.11 0.67
C PHE A 69 9.59 -24.23 1.24
N LEU A 70 8.42 -24.77 1.57
CA LEU A 70 7.32 -24.01 2.15
C LEU A 70 7.71 -23.34 3.47
N VAL A 71 8.34 -24.06 4.39
CA VAL A 71 8.77 -23.50 5.68
C VAL A 71 9.80 -22.39 5.47
N LYS A 72 10.74 -22.58 4.55
CA LYS A 72 11.74 -21.55 4.20
C LYS A 72 11.08 -20.33 3.55
N TYR A 73 10.21 -20.55 2.57
CA TYR A 73 9.46 -19.51 1.86
C TYR A 73 8.64 -18.67 2.82
N ILE A 74 7.87 -19.28 3.73
CA ILE A 74 7.08 -18.55 4.73
C ILE A 74 7.97 -17.66 5.61
N LYS A 75 9.09 -18.18 6.11
CA LYS A 75 10.04 -17.40 6.94
C LYS A 75 10.62 -16.22 6.17
N LEU A 76 11.05 -16.45 4.93
CA LEU A 76 11.63 -15.42 4.06
C LEU A 76 10.58 -14.36 3.70
N SER A 77 9.37 -14.77 3.32
CA SER A 77 8.27 -13.85 3.01
C SER A 77 7.86 -12.99 4.20
N LEU A 78 7.88 -13.51 5.43
CA LEU A 78 7.62 -12.70 6.62
C LEU A 78 8.69 -11.62 6.82
N LEU A 79 9.97 -11.97 6.69
CA LEU A 79 11.07 -11.02 6.79
C LEU A 79 10.97 -9.94 5.71
N CYS A 80 10.82 -10.36 4.46
CA CYS A 80 10.69 -9.45 3.33
C CYS A 80 9.41 -8.61 3.38
N GLY A 81 8.31 -9.12 3.94
CA GLY A 81 7.08 -8.37 4.15
C GLY A 81 7.27 -7.18 5.08
N ILE A 82 8.06 -7.35 6.15
CA ILE A 82 8.43 -6.24 7.04
C ILE A 82 9.26 -5.19 6.29
N LEU A 83 10.27 -5.63 5.52
CA LEU A 83 11.08 -4.72 4.70
C LEU A 83 10.23 -3.97 3.67
N TYR A 84 9.28 -4.66 3.03
CA TYR A 84 8.35 -4.04 2.10
C TYR A 84 7.44 -3.03 2.78
N ALA A 85 6.95 -3.30 3.98
CA ALA A 85 6.13 -2.36 4.74
C ALA A 85 6.92 -1.09 5.13
N LEU A 86 8.17 -1.23 5.55
CA LEU A 86 9.08 -0.10 5.81
C LEU A 86 9.29 0.73 4.53
N PHE A 87 9.59 0.04 3.43
CA PHE A 87 9.78 0.69 2.15
C PHE A 87 8.53 1.45 1.69
N PHE A 88 7.36 0.82 1.77
CA PHE A 88 6.09 1.41 1.40
C PHE A 88 5.74 2.64 2.26
N GLY A 89 5.98 2.58 3.58
CA GLY A 89 5.81 3.74 4.46
C GLY A 89 6.70 4.92 4.08
N GLY A 90 7.96 4.66 3.72
CA GLY A 90 8.88 5.68 3.23
C GLY A 90 8.44 6.29 1.89
N ILE A 91 7.96 5.48 0.95
CA ILE A 91 7.39 5.96 -0.32
C ILE A 91 6.15 6.82 -0.07
N LEU A 92 5.22 6.41 0.80
CA LEU A 92 4.05 7.22 1.14
C LEU A 92 4.43 8.54 1.80
N ASN A 93 5.46 8.57 2.64
CA ASN A 93 5.96 9.83 3.22
C ASN A 93 6.59 10.74 2.16
N ILE A 94 7.32 10.19 1.19
CA ILE A 94 7.83 10.96 0.04
C ILE A 94 6.66 11.56 -0.75
N VAL A 95 5.64 10.76 -1.06
CA VAL A 95 4.44 11.19 -1.79
C VAL A 95 3.71 12.30 -1.02
N LEU A 96 3.59 12.17 0.30
CA LEU A 96 3.03 13.19 1.20
C LEU A 96 3.80 14.51 1.09
N LYS A 97 5.13 14.48 1.25
CA LYS A 97 5.99 15.66 1.17
C LYS A 97 6.00 16.31 -0.22
N LEU A 98 5.99 15.51 -1.29
CA LEU A 98 5.85 15.98 -2.67
C LEU A 98 4.51 16.68 -2.89
N THR A 99 3.43 16.13 -2.33
CA THR A 99 2.08 16.70 -2.47
C THR A 99 1.92 18.01 -1.70
N LYS A 100 2.58 18.14 -0.54
CA LYS A 100 2.61 19.38 0.27
C LYS A 100 3.57 20.44 -0.27
N GLY A 101 4.44 20.09 -1.22
CA GLY A 101 5.48 20.98 -1.75
C GLY A 101 6.69 21.16 -0.83
N GLU A 102 6.77 20.41 0.27
CA GLU A 102 7.94 20.34 1.17
C GLU A 102 9.13 19.67 0.47
N MET A 103 8.84 18.84 -0.53
CA MET A 103 9.82 18.18 -1.39
C MET A 103 9.49 18.51 -2.85
N HIS A 104 10.50 18.93 -3.62
CA HIS A 104 10.31 19.34 -5.01
C HIS A 104 10.59 18.22 -6.02
N GLU A 105 11.42 17.24 -5.63
CA GLU A 105 11.85 16.11 -6.43
C GLU A 105 11.98 14.87 -5.55
N PHE A 106 11.84 13.67 -6.15
CA PHE A 106 12.00 12.42 -5.41
C PHE A 106 13.36 12.36 -4.71
N ASN A 107 13.35 12.24 -3.39
CA ASN A 107 14.56 12.18 -2.59
C ASN A 107 14.43 11.17 -1.45
N LEU A 108 15.49 10.38 -1.24
CA LEU A 108 15.53 9.37 -0.18
C LEU A 108 15.50 9.96 1.23
N SER A 109 15.69 11.27 1.40
CA SER A 109 15.47 11.97 2.67
C SER A 109 14.05 11.80 3.21
N GLY A 110 13.06 11.51 2.35
CA GLY A 110 11.71 11.17 2.80
C GLY A 110 11.62 9.86 3.58
N PHE A 111 12.62 8.97 3.48
CA PHE A 111 12.72 7.80 4.36
C PHE A 111 13.22 8.14 5.78
N LYS A 112 13.74 9.35 6.00
CA LYS A 112 14.19 9.79 7.33
C LYS A 112 12.97 10.14 8.19
N MET A 113 12.47 9.16 8.91
CA MET A 113 11.39 9.28 9.89
C MET A 113 11.84 8.66 11.22
N PRO A 114 11.27 9.08 12.36
CA PRO A 114 11.47 8.40 13.63
C PRO A 114 11.13 6.91 13.50
N VAL A 115 11.92 6.05 14.15
CA VAL A 115 11.66 4.59 14.18
C VAL A 115 10.24 4.30 14.68
N GLN A 116 9.76 5.08 15.65
CA GLN A 116 8.41 4.96 16.18
C GLN A 116 7.32 5.18 15.11
N THR A 117 7.54 6.09 14.14
CA THR A 117 6.60 6.32 13.04
C THR A 117 6.49 5.08 12.15
N TYR A 118 7.62 4.43 11.83
CA TYR A 118 7.61 3.17 11.08
C TYR A 118 6.92 2.05 11.85
N VAL A 119 7.18 1.93 13.15
CA VAL A 119 6.53 0.95 14.02
C VAL A 119 5.02 1.19 14.02
N ASN A 120 4.56 2.43 14.23
CA ASN A 120 3.15 2.77 14.24
C ASN A 120 2.49 2.51 12.87
N PHE A 121 3.17 2.85 11.78
CA PHE A 121 2.70 2.58 10.42
C PHE A 121 2.50 1.09 10.16
N ILE A 122 3.46 0.25 10.57
CA ILE A 122 3.35 -1.21 10.44
C ILE A 122 2.21 -1.74 11.32
N LEU A 123 2.11 -1.29 12.58
CA LEU A 123 1.06 -1.72 13.50
C LEU A 123 -0.34 -1.35 13.00
N ILE A 124 -0.53 -0.13 12.48
CA ILE A 124 -1.78 0.29 11.85
C ILE A 124 -2.08 -0.57 10.62
N GLY A 125 -1.07 -0.82 9.77
CA GLY A 125 -1.22 -1.71 8.62
C GLY A 125 -1.68 -3.12 9.01
N ILE A 126 -1.10 -3.70 10.07
CA ILE A 126 -1.51 -5.00 10.62
C ILE A 126 -2.95 -4.95 11.14
N ILE A 127 -3.31 -3.92 11.91
CA ILE A 127 -4.66 -3.75 12.45
C ILE A 127 -5.69 -3.66 11.32
N ILE A 128 -5.43 -2.83 10.31
CA ILE A 128 -6.28 -2.71 9.12
C ILE A 128 -6.38 -4.04 8.38
N GLY A 129 -5.25 -4.73 8.19
CA GLY A 129 -5.18 -6.04 7.57
C GLY A 129 -6.05 -7.08 8.28
N ILE A 130 -5.95 -7.17 9.61
CA ILE A 130 -6.74 -8.10 10.43
C ILE A 130 -8.23 -7.78 10.31
N PHE A 131 -8.64 -6.54 10.56
CA PHE A 131 -10.06 -6.18 10.53
C PHE A 131 -10.68 -6.30 9.13
N SER A 132 -9.95 -5.92 8.07
CA SER A 132 -10.41 -6.08 6.69
C SER A 132 -10.49 -7.55 6.28
N THR A 133 -9.56 -8.40 6.73
CA THR A 133 -9.57 -9.84 6.47
C THR A 133 -10.73 -10.52 7.19
N ILE A 134 -10.94 -10.25 8.49
CA ILE A 134 -12.09 -10.76 9.25
C ILE A 134 -13.39 -10.32 8.59
N GLY A 135 -13.48 -9.03 8.22
CA GLY A 135 -14.63 -8.50 7.50
C GLY A 135 -14.88 -9.29 6.23
N THR A 136 -13.86 -9.47 5.39
CA THR A 136 -13.96 -10.17 4.10
C THR A 136 -14.34 -11.64 4.27
N ILE A 137 -13.82 -12.35 5.28
CA ILE A 137 -14.17 -13.74 5.61
C ILE A 137 -15.64 -13.86 5.99
N MET A 138 -16.17 -12.91 6.77
CA MET A 138 -17.58 -12.90 7.14
C MET A 138 -18.47 -12.59 5.92
N CYS A 139 -18.08 -11.60 5.11
CA CYS A 139 -18.66 -11.23 3.82
C CYS A 139 -17.75 -10.20 3.13
N ILE A 140 -17.66 -10.21 1.80
CA ILE A 140 -16.80 -9.26 1.06
C ILE A 140 -17.15 -7.77 1.38
N ILE A 141 -18.44 -7.46 1.53
CA ILE A 141 -18.94 -6.10 1.77
C ILE A 141 -18.40 -5.49 3.08
N PRO A 142 -18.54 -6.12 4.27
CA PRO A 142 -17.99 -5.56 5.51
C PRO A 142 -16.46 -5.42 5.48
N GLY A 143 -15.73 -6.29 4.79
CA GLY A 143 -14.28 -6.15 4.60
C GLY A 143 -13.90 -4.87 3.86
N ILE A 144 -14.55 -4.62 2.71
CA ILE A 144 -14.36 -3.39 1.94
C ILE A 144 -14.76 -2.16 2.76
N TYR A 145 -15.89 -2.23 3.47
CA TYR A 145 -16.35 -1.13 4.30
C TYR A 145 -15.29 -0.70 5.32
N VAL A 146 -14.76 -1.66 6.09
CA VAL A 146 -13.73 -1.38 7.10
C VAL A 146 -12.44 -0.84 6.46
N TYR A 147 -11.99 -1.44 5.36
CA TYR A 147 -10.77 -1.02 4.66
C TYR A 147 -10.86 0.45 4.23
N ILE A 148 -11.94 0.85 3.56
CA ILE A 148 -12.13 2.23 3.12
C ILE A 148 -12.16 3.19 4.31
N ARG A 149 -12.84 2.81 5.40
CA ARG A 149 -12.96 3.66 6.59
C ARG A 149 -11.63 3.91 7.31
N LEU A 150 -10.71 2.95 7.22
CA LEU A 150 -9.38 3.02 7.84
C LEU A 150 -8.25 3.38 6.87
N SER A 151 -8.53 3.48 5.56
CA SER A 151 -7.52 3.75 4.52
C SER A 151 -6.68 5.00 4.78
N LEU A 152 -7.27 6.03 5.37
CA LEU A 152 -6.61 7.31 5.68
C LEU A 152 -5.70 7.25 6.91
N ALA A 153 -5.84 6.23 7.77
CA ALA A 153 -5.02 6.09 8.98
C ALA A 153 -3.52 5.94 8.65
N MET A 154 -3.20 5.31 7.52
CA MET A 154 -1.83 5.14 7.04
C MET A 154 -1.17 6.45 6.62
N ILE A 155 -1.95 7.45 6.20
CA ILE A 155 -1.42 8.78 5.90
C ILE A 155 -1.38 9.62 7.18
N HIS A 156 -2.39 9.49 8.03
CA HIS A 156 -2.47 10.21 9.30
C HIS A 156 -1.28 9.95 10.22
N VAL A 157 -0.82 8.70 10.34
CA VAL A 157 0.36 8.38 11.15
C VAL A 157 1.67 8.99 10.62
N LEU A 158 1.73 9.31 9.33
CA LEU A 158 2.91 9.95 8.73
C LEU A 158 2.90 11.46 8.95
N GLU A 159 1.70 12.07 8.92
CA GLU A 159 1.51 13.51 9.16
C GLU A 159 1.59 13.85 10.66
N HIS A 160 1.01 13.00 11.52
CA HIS A 160 0.93 13.16 12.97
C HIS A 160 1.59 11.97 13.69
N PRO A 161 2.93 11.84 13.64
CA PRO A 161 3.65 10.72 14.25
C PRO A 161 3.54 10.65 15.79
N GLU A 162 3.14 11.75 16.43
CA GLU A 162 2.88 11.87 17.87
C GLU A 162 1.59 11.18 18.33
N ASP A 163 0.63 10.99 17.42
CA ASP A 163 -0.68 10.43 17.77
C ASP A 163 -0.57 8.94 18.11
N GLY A 164 -1.33 8.53 19.13
CA GLY A 164 -1.45 7.12 19.48
C GLY A 164 -2.18 6.30 18.41
N LEU A 165 -1.95 4.98 18.39
CA LEU A 165 -2.59 4.07 17.41
C LEU A 165 -4.12 4.17 17.42
N SER A 166 -4.73 4.22 18.62
CA SER A 166 -6.18 4.31 18.77
C SER A 166 -6.73 5.64 18.24
N GLU A 167 -6.00 6.73 18.50
CA GLU A 167 -6.36 8.07 18.06
C GLU A 167 -6.28 8.19 16.54
N THR A 168 -5.20 7.69 15.95
CA THR A 168 -5.02 7.64 14.49
C THR A 168 -6.16 6.88 13.79
N LEU A 169 -6.52 5.70 14.30
CA LEU A 169 -7.62 4.89 13.73
C LEU A 169 -8.97 5.60 13.88
N LYS A 170 -9.24 6.20 15.05
CA LYS A 170 -10.46 6.98 15.29
C LYS A 170 -10.52 8.21 14.39
N LYS A 171 -9.41 8.91 14.18
CA LYS A 171 -9.35 10.07 13.28
C LYS A 171 -9.69 9.64 11.86
N SER A 172 -9.07 8.58 11.32
CA SER A 172 -9.42 8.05 10.00
C SER A 172 -10.91 7.68 9.90
N TRP A 173 -11.44 6.98 10.90
CA TRP A 173 -12.86 6.61 10.95
C TRP A 173 -13.76 7.86 10.91
N ASN A 174 -13.42 8.90 11.66
CA ASN A 174 -14.18 10.13 11.68
C ASN A 174 -14.01 10.96 10.39
N MET A 175 -12.82 10.98 9.77
CA MET A 175 -12.56 11.68 8.50
C MET A 175 -13.33 11.06 7.34
N THR A 176 -13.37 9.73 7.27
CA THR A 176 -14.09 9.03 6.20
C THR A 176 -15.61 9.08 6.39
N LYS A 177 -16.13 9.62 7.51
CA LYS A 177 -17.57 9.62 7.83
C LYS A 177 -18.26 10.69 6.99
N GLY A 178 -19.32 10.32 6.28
CA GLY A 178 -19.97 11.18 5.29
C GLY A 178 -19.30 11.19 3.92
N ASN A 179 -18.07 10.70 3.82
CA ASN A 179 -17.26 10.67 2.59
C ASN A 179 -16.98 9.26 2.06
N PHE A 180 -17.58 8.24 2.68
CA PHE A 180 -17.37 6.83 2.36
C PHE A 180 -17.51 6.54 0.86
N TRP A 181 -18.63 6.95 0.26
CA TRP A 181 -18.92 6.68 -1.15
C TRP A 181 -17.91 7.34 -2.09
N ASN A 182 -17.45 8.55 -1.77
CA ASN A 182 -16.46 9.25 -2.59
C ASN A 182 -15.11 8.54 -2.54
N ILE A 183 -14.66 8.12 -1.35
CA ILE A 183 -13.41 7.36 -1.19
C ILE A 183 -13.52 5.98 -1.84
N PHE A 184 -14.69 5.34 -1.73
CA PHE A 184 -14.95 4.06 -2.38
C PHE A 184 -14.90 4.19 -3.92
N LEU A 185 -15.50 5.23 -4.50
CA LEU A 185 -15.43 5.50 -5.93
C LEU A 185 -14.01 5.80 -6.39
N LEU A 186 -13.24 6.58 -5.62
CA LEU A 186 -11.82 6.81 -5.88
C LEU A 186 -11.02 5.50 -5.86
N ALA A 187 -11.29 4.62 -4.89
CA ALA A 187 -10.67 3.29 -4.83
C ALA A 187 -11.05 2.44 -6.05
N LEU A 188 -12.32 2.47 -6.50
CA LEU A 188 -12.77 1.76 -7.69
C LEU A 188 -12.09 2.29 -8.97
N LEU A 189 -11.95 3.60 -9.09
CA LEU A 189 -11.20 4.22 -10.20
C LEU A 189 -9.73 3.81 -10.20
N TYR A 190 -9.09 3.81 -9.04
CA TYR A 190 -7.72 3.32 -8.90
C TYR A 190 -7.59 1.86 -9.36
N VAL A 191 -8.50 0.99 -8.93
CA VAL A 191 -8.52 -0.43 -9.35
C VAL A 191 -8.64 -0.55 -10.87
N LEU A 192 -9.50 0.26 -11.50
CA LEU A 192 -9.63 0.30 -12.95
C LEU A 192 -8.32 0.73 -13.63
N PHE A 193 -7.69 1.82 -13.18
CA PHE A 193 -6.39 2.27 -13.70
C PHE A 193 -5.30 1.23 -13.51
N TYR A 194 -5.30 0.51 -12.39
CA TYR A 194 -4.34 -0.54 -12.12
C TYR A 194 -4.48 -1.69 -13.12
N TYR A 195 -5.70 -2.19 -13.36
CA TYR A 195 -5.92 -3.26 -14.34
C TYR A 195 -5.65 -2.80 -15.78
N LEU A 196 -6.05 -1.59 -16.16
CA LEU A 196 -5.66 -1.00 -17.46
C LEU A 196 -4.14 -0.93 -17.61
N GLY A 197 -3.43 -0.58 -16.53
CA GLY A 197 -1.98 -0.54 -16.48
C GLY A 197 -1.32 -1.91 -16.68
N ILE A 198 -1.93 -3.00 -16.17
CA ILE A 198 -1.45 -4.38 -16.39
C ILE A 198 -1.50 -4.73 -17.88
N PHE A 199 -2.61 -4.40 -18.56
CA PHE A 199 -2.75 -4.65 -20.00
C PHE A 199 -1.71 -3.88 -20.85
N CYS A 200 -1.17 -2.77 -20.34
CA CYS A 200 -0.11 -1.97 -20.97
C CYS A 200 1.32 -2.37 -20.53
N CYS A 201 1.65 -3.67 -20.63
CA CYS A 201 3.01 -4.20 -20.45
C CYS A 201 3.62 -4.06 -19.04
N CYS A 202 2.81 -4.16 -17.97
CA CYS A 202 3.24 -4.08 -16.56
C CYS A 202 3.80 -2.70 -16.12
N ILE A 203 4.46 -1.94 -16.99
CA ILE A 203 4.94 -0.57 -16.73
C ILE A 203 3.76 0.33 -16.33
N GLY A 204 2.62 0.17 -17.02
CA GLY A 204 1.39 0.86 -16.66
C GLY A 204 0.90 0.51 -15.26
N ALA A 205 1.08 -0.72 -14.79
CA ALA A 205 0.66 -1.12 -13.44
C ALA A 205 1.45 -0.39 -12.35
N PHE A 206 2.78 -0.28 -12.51
CA PHE A 206 3.62 0.46 -11.57
C PHE A 206 3.35 1.97 -11.58
N PHE A 207 3.09 2.54 -12.76
CA PHE A 207 2.65 3.95 -12.84
C PHE A 207 1.30 4.15 -12.14
N SER A 208 0.35 3.22 -12.32
CA SER A 208 -0.94 3.24 -11.62
C SER A 208 -0.77 3.12 -10.11
N MET A 209 0.18 2.32 -9.60
CA MET A 209 0.49 2.28 -8.16
C MET A 209 0.97 3.64 -7.63
N ALA A 210 1.82 4.35 -8.40
CA ALA A 210 2.23 5.71 -8.05
C ALA A 210 1.04 6.70 -8.12
N LEU A 211 0.12 6.53 -9.07
CA LEU A 211 -1.12 7.31 -9.10
C LEU A 211 -1.99 7.07 -7.87
N GLY A 212 -2.15 5.80 -7.47
CA GLY A 212 -2.91 5.43 -6.28
C GLY A 212 -2.36 6.05 -4.99
N SER A 213 -1.04 6.13 -4.84
CA SER A 213 -0.42 6.78 -3.68
C SER A 213 -0.68 8.29 -3.65
N PHE A 214 -0.62 8.98 -4.80
CA PHE A 214 -1.03 10.40 -4.87
C PHE A 214 -2.52 10.59 -4.61
N MET A 215 -3.38 9.72 -5.14
CA MET A 215 -4.83 9.80 -4.91
C MET A 215 -5.17 9.72 -3.42
N ILE A 216 -4.62 8.75 -2.68
CA ILE A 216 -4.93 8.59 -1.25
C ILE A 216 -4.38 9.75 -0.41
N VAL A 217 -3.17 10.25 -0.73
CA VAL A 217 -2.56 11.40 -0.05
C VAL A 217 -3.35 12.69 -0.32
N VAL A 218 -3.71 12.96 -1.57
CA VAL A 218 -4.53 14.14 -1.91
C VAL A 218 -5.91 14.06 -1.25
N THR A 219 -6.50 12.87 -1.21
CA THR A 219 -7.78 12.64 -0.51
C THR A 219 -7.66 12.94 0.98
N TYR A 220 -6.59 12.46 1.63
CA TYR A 220 -6.31 12.74 3.04
C TYR A 220 -6.18 14.24 3.30
N LEU A 221 -5.29 14.93 2.57
CA LEU A 221 -5.02 16.35 2.77
C LEU A 221 -6.26 17.22 2.53
N THR A 222 -7.08 16.87 1.53
CA THR A 222 -8.33 17.58 1.26
C THR A 222 -9.31 17.43 2.43
N LEU A 223 -9.45 16.21 2.97
CA LEU A 223 -10.36 15.95 4.09
C LEU A 223 -9.85 16.50 5.43
N ASP A 224 -8.53 16.62 5.59
CA ASP A 224 -7.94 17.15 6.81
C ASP A 224 -8.00 18.69 6.86
N SER A 225 -7.68 19.37 5.75
CA SER A 225 -7.74 20.85 5.68
C SER A 225 -9.12 21.44 6.01
N HIS A 226 -10.19 20.69 5.74
CA HIS A 226 -11.56 21.13 6.03
C HIS A 226 -11.95 20.97 7.51
N LYS A 227 -11.20 20.23 8.32
CA LYS A 227 -11.46 20.11 9.76
C LYS A 227 -10.85 21.24 10.58
N GLU A 228 -9.79 21.87 10.09
CA GLU A 228 -9.15 23.01 10.77
C GLU A 228 -9.90 24.33 10.54
N THR A 229 -10.87 24.36 9.61
CA THR A 229 -11.65 25.57 9.28
C THR A 229 -13.01 25.66 10.00
N ILE A 230 -13.30 24.77 10.95
CA ILE A 230 -14.56 24.73 11.73
C ILE A 230 -14.28 24.97 13.21
#